data_AF-A0A5C8L4Z5-F1
#
_entry.id   AF-A0A5C8L4Z5-F1
#
_cell.length_a   1.000
_cell.length_b   1.000
_cell.length_c   1.000
_cell.angle_alpha   90.00
_cell.angle_beta   90.00
_cell.angle_gamma   90.00
#
_symmetry.space_group_name_H-M   'P 1'
#
loop_
_entity.id
_entity.type
_entity.pdbx_description
1 polymer ?
#
loop_
_entity_poly.entity_id
_entity_poly.type
_entity_poly.pdbx_seq_one_letter_code
_entity_poly.pdbx_strand_id
1 'polypeptide(L)'
;MRAINNETDPLSIIQVFKFKKKKKKRLAELSSVGTFSGGSSNNLDYLKFKAEKFGENSYLLSIENFERGAEYGVMVSNPNSLDEKQTIVSTFGVI
;
A
#
# COMPACT_ATOMS: atom_id res chain seq x y z
N MET A 1 -18.67 7.42 0.03
CA MET A 1 -19.14 6.31 -0.83
C MET A 1 -18.72 5.01 -0.15
N ARG A 2 -19.68 4.14 0.21
CA ARG A 2 -19.36 2.79 0.72
C ARG A 2 -18.93 1.94 -0.47
N ALA A 3 -17.85 1.17 -0.35
CA ALA A 3 -17.50 0.17 -1.34
C ALA A 3 -18.70 -0.79 -1.45
N ILE A 4 -19.32 -0.84 -2.64
CA ILE A 4 -20.63 -1.48 -2.79
C ILE A 4 -20.47 -2.99 -2.80
N ASN A 5 -19.41 -3.52 -3.43
CA ASN A 5 -19.13 -4.97 -3.48
C ASN A 5 -17.61 -5.26 -3.36
N ASN A 6 -17.23 -6.25 -2.54
CA ASN A 6 -15.84 -6.77 -2.42
C ASN A 6 -15.52 -7.86 -3.46
N GLU A 7 -15.89 -7.62 -4.72
CA GLU A 7 -15.62 -8.54 -5.83
C GLU A 7 -14.32 -8.21 -6.56
N THR A 8 -13.71 -7.07 -6.26
CA THR A 8 -12.43 -6.68 -6.86
C THR A 8 -11.29 -7.51 -6.31
N ASP A 9 -10.41 -7.98 -7.20
CA ASP A 9 -9.18 -8.68 -6.81
C ASP A 9 -8.39 -7.80 -5.82
N PRO A 10 -8.17 -8.23 -4.57
CA PRO A 10 -7.42 -7.45 -3.59
C PRO A 10 -6.00 -7.11 -4.06
N LEU A 11 -5.38 -7.92 -4.91
CA LEU A 11 -4.06 -7.63 -5.48
C LEU A 11 -4.06 -6.44 -6.44
N SER A 12 -5.23 -6.11 -7.01
CA SER A 12 -5.38 -4.97 -7.93
C SER A 12 -5.62 -3.63 -7.22
N ILE A 13 -6.00 -3.66 -5.94
CA ILE A 13 -6.37 -2.45 -5.18
C ILE A 13 -5.54 -2.23 -3.92
N ILE A 14 -4.87 -3.25 -3.39
CA ILE A 14 -4.06 -3.15 -2.18
C ILE A 14 -2.59 -3.09 -2.56
N GLN A 15 -1.86 -2.17 -1.93
CA GLN A 15 -0.40 -2.11 -1.97
C GLN A 15 0.15 -2.06 -0.55
N VAL A 16 1.18 -2.86 -0.29
CA VAL A 16 1.92 -2.85 0.98
C VAL A 16 3.35 -2.43 0.72
N PHE A 17 3.86 -1.46 1.48
CA PHE A 17 5.21 -0.93 1.31
C PHE A 17 5.92 -0.73 2.65
N LYS A 18 7.24 -0.76 2.63
CA LYS A 18 8.12 -0.49 3.77
C LYS A 18 8.46 0.99 3.87
N PHE A 19 8.41 1.56 5.06
CA PHE A 19 8.93 2.90 5.32
C PHE A 19 10.46 2.93 5.30
N LYS A 20 11.03 3.96 4.67
CA LYS A 20 12.47 4.23 4.74
C LYS A 20 12.79 4.87 6.09
N LYS A 21 13.70 4.24 6.83
CA LYS A 21 14.22 4.76 8.09
C LYS A 21 15.31 5.80 7.83
N LYS A 22 15.04 7.07 8.15
CA LYS A 22 16.03 8.16 8.03
C LYS A 22 16.23 8.80 9.41
N LYS A 23 17.28 8.37 10.12
CA LYS A 23 17.59 8.81 11.49
C LYS A 23 16.38 8.62 12.44
N LYS A 24 15.81 9.71 12.95
CA LYS A 24 14.63 9.74 13.83
C LYS A 24 13.30 9.81 13.07
N LYS A 25 13.30 9.79 11.73
CA LYS A 25 12.12 9.91 10.89
C LYS A 25 11.84 8.64 10.09
N ARG A 26 10.59 8.47 9.71
CA ARG A 26 10.05 7.39 8.90
C ARG A 26 9.36 8.03 7.71
N LEU A 27 9.80 7.68 6.52
CA LEU A 27 9.44 8.38 5.29
C LEU A 27 8.96 7.38 4.24
N ALA A 28 7.88 7.74 3.55
CA ALA A 28 7.39 7.07 2.35
C ALA A 28 7.29 8.12 1.25
N GLU A 29 7.96 7.88 0.13
CA GLU A 29 7.98 8.79 -1.02
C GLU A 29 7.05 8.23 -2.09
N LEU A 30 5.84 8.79 -2.17
CA LEU A 30 4.76 8.30 -3.01
C LEU A 30 4.94 8.63 -4.50
N SER A 31 5.64 9.72 -4.76
CA SER A 31 5.95 10.16 -6.11
C SER A 31 7.07 11.19 -6.03
N SER A 32 8.00 11.10 -6.97
CA SER A 32 8.94 12.18 -7.28
C SER A 32 8.64 12.64 -8.70
N VAL A 33 8.21 13.90 -8.85
CA VAL A 33 8.02 14.53 -10.16
C VAL A 33 9.28 15.33 -10.47
N GLY A 34 10.18 14.75 -11.26
CA GLY A 34 11.34 15.44 -11.78
C GLY A 34 10.96 16.35 -12.95
N THR A 35 11.11 17.67 -12.80
CA THR A 35 10.78 18.68 -13.83
C THR A 35 11.57 18.54 -15.14
N PHE A 36 12.61 17.70 -15.20
CA PHE A 36 13.53 17.62 -16.33
C PHE A 36 13.46 16.32 -17.17
N SER A 37 12.69 15.30 -16.77
CA SER A 37 12.70 14.02 -17.50
C SER A 37 11.39 13.23 -17.52
N GLY A 38 10.25 13.86 -17.24
CA GLY A 38 8.92 13.31 -17.58
C GLY A 38 8.54 11.96 -16.97
N GLY A 39 9.35 11.38 -16.08
CA GLY A 39 9.10 10.10 -15.44
C GLY A 39 8.75 10.27 -13.97
N SER A 40 7.55 9.84 -13.57
CA SER A 40 7.20 9.60 -12.18
C SER A 40 7.89 8.31 -11.72
N SER A 41 9.01 8.42 -11.01
CA SER A 41 9.60 7.26 -10.34
C SER A 41 8.96 7.14 -8.95
N ASN A 42 8.26 6.03 -8.72
CA ASN A 42 7.72 5.69 -7.42
C ASN A 42 8.83 5.00 -6.62
N ASN A 43 9.23 5.59 -5.49
CA ASN A 43 10.43 5.20 -4.74
C ASN A 43 10.09 4.38 -3.48
N LEU A 44 8.89 3.80 -3.45
CA LEU A 44 8.42 2.89 -2.41
C LEU A 44 9.02 1.50 -2.55
N ASP A 45 9.35 0.90 -1.41
CA ASP A 45 9.81 -0.48 -1.32
C ASP A 45 8.59 -1.38 -1.08
N TYR A 46 8.05 -1.93 -2.16
CA TYR A 46 6.82 -2.73 -2.15
C TYR A 46 7.07 -4.17 -1.71
N LEU A 47 6.19 -4.69 -0.85
CA LEU A 47 6.23 -6.07 -0.41
C LEU A 47 5.31 -6.92 -1.26
N LYS A 48 5.79 -8.13 -1.58
CA LYS A 48 4.92 -9.20 -2.08
C LYS A 48 4.07 -9.72 -0.93
N PHE A 49 2.78 -9.90 -1.19
CA PHE A 49 1.83 -10.47 -0.26
C PHE A 49 0.87 -11.39 -1.01
N LYS A 50 0.25 -12.30 -0.28
CA LYS A 50 -0.92 -13.05 -0.72
C LYS A 50 -2.14 -12.39 -0.12
N ALA A 51 -3.23 -12.31 -0.87
CA ALA A 51 -4.49 -11.81 -0.38
C ALA A 51 -5.62 -12.78 -0.73
N GLU A 52 -6.48 -13.02 0.24
CA GLU A 52 -7.67 -13.85 0.05
C GLU A 52 -8.88 -13.19 0.69
N LYS A 53 -10.07 -13.51 0.18
CA LYS A 53 -11.32 -13.00 0.74
C LYS A 53 -11.54 -13.64 2.12
N PHE A 54 -11.80 -12.80 3.11
CA PHE A 54 -12.10 -13.22 4.48
C PHE A 54 -13.52 -12.78 4.85
N GLY A 55 -14.46 -13.73 4.81
CA GLY A 55 -15.88 -13.43 4.97
C GLY A 55 -16.44 -12.60 3.81
N GLU A 56 -17.43 -11.76 4.07
CA GLU A 56 -18.08 -10.95 3.02
C GLU A 56 -17.39 -9.60 2.79
N ASN A 57 -16.89 -9.00 3.86
CA ASN A 57 -16.49 -7.58 3.88
C ASN A 57 -14.99 -7.35 4.20
N SER A 58 -14.16 -8.39 4.19
CA SER A 58 -12.75 -8.27 4.56
C SER A 58 -11.83 -9.09 3.65
N TYR A 59 -10.56 -8.72 3.64
CA TYR A 59 -9.48 -9.47 2.99
C TYR A 59 -8.44 -9.84 4.03
N LEU A 60 -7.94 -11.07 3.97
CA LEU A 60 -6.81 -11.51 4.76
C LEU A 60 -5.53 -11.34 3.94
N LEU A 61 -4.58 -10.57 4.46
CA LEU A 61 -3.28 -10.33 3.84
C LEU A 61 -2.22 -11.17 4.54
N SER A 62 -1.53 -12.03 3.78
CA SER A 62 -0.43 -12.86 4.26
C SER A 62 0.88 -12.39 3.64
N ILE A 63 1.80 -11.91 4.49
CA ILE A 63 3.14 -11.46 4.10
C ILE A 63 4.15 -12.38 4.76
N GLU A 64 4.97 -13.05 3.95
CA GLU A 64 5.88 -14.10 4.43
C GLU A 64 7.17 -13.52 5.04
N ASN A 65 7.63 -12.38 4.54
CA ASN A 65 8.95 -11.82 4.90
C ASN A 65 8.82 -10.41 5.48
N PHE A 66 8.40 -10.35 6.75
CA PHE A 66 8.55 -9.12 7.52
C PHE A 66 9.95 -9.00 8.12
N GLU A 67 10.50 -7.79 8.06
CA GLU A 67 11.75 -7.44 8.73
C GLU A 67 11.44 -6.91 10.12
N ARG A 68 12.08 -7.49 11.12
CA ARG A 68 11.92 -7.08 12.51
C ARG A 68 12.46 -5.65 12.72
N GLY A 69 11.70 -4.81 13.41
CA GLY A 69 12.02 -3.41 13.64
C GLY A 69 11.74 -2.48 12.45
N ALA A 70 11.09 -3.00 11.41
CA ALA A 70 10.60 -2.20 10.29
C ALA A 70 9.14 -1.78 10.48
N GLU A 71 8.76 -0.74 9.74
CA GLU A 71 7.41 -0.21 9.69
C GLU A 71 6.90 -0.27 8.26
N TYR A 72 5.61 -0.51 8.13
CA TYR A 72 4.92 -0.77 6.88
C TYR A 72 3.65 0.06 6.78
N GLY A 73 3.26 0.39 5.55
CA GLY A 73 2.00 1.02 5.25
C GLY A 73 1.18 0.19 4.26
N VAL A 74 -0.14 0.29 4.38
CA VAL A 74 -1.11 -0.29 3.45
C VAL A 74 -1.84 0.84 2.74
N MET A 75 -1.83 0.79 1.43
CA MET A 75 -2.63 1.65 0.56
C MET A 75 -3.75 0.85 -0.07
N VAL A 76 -4.89 1.49 -0.19
CA VAL A 76 -6.03 0.96 -0.94
C VAL A 76 -6.44 2.00 -1.96
N SER A 77 -6.47 1.62 -3.23
CA SER A 77 -7.17 2.36 -4.27
C SER A 77 -8.63 1.93 -4.30
N ASN A 78 -9.55 2.88 -4.46
CA ASN A 78 -10.95 2.53 -4.67
C ASN A 78 -11.14 2.23 -6.17
N PRO A 79 -11.45 0.99 -6.57
CA PRO A 79 -11.64 0.64 -7.97
C PRO A 79 -12.90 1.29 -8.57
N ASN A 80 -13.81 1.79 -7.72
CA ASN A 80 -15.08 2.39 -8.14
C ASN A 80 -15.02 3.92 -8.24
N SER A 81 -13.92 4.58 -7.83
CA SER A 81 -13.80 6.03 -8.03
C SER A 81 -13.14 6.32 -9.37
N LEU A 82 -13.77 7.18 -10.17
CA LEU A 82 -13.19 7.81 -11.37
C LEU A 82 -11.89 8.61 -11.08
N ASP A 83 -11.53 8.76 -9.81
CA ASP A 83 -10.28 9.35 -9.31
C ASP A 83 -9.31 8.23 -8.89
N GLU A 84 -8.13 8.16 -9.52
CA GLU A 84 -7.04 7.21 -9.23
C GLU A 84 -6.31 7.48 -7.88
N LYS A 85 -7.01 8.05 -6.89
CA LYS A 85 -6.37 8.49 -5.63
C LYS A 85 -6.15 7.29 -4.71
N GLN A 86 -4.92 6.81 -4.66
CA GLN A 86 -4.45 5.86 -3.65
C GLN A 86 -4.47 6.52 -2.27
N THR A 87 -5.19 5.93 -1.31
CA THR A 87 -5.26 6.42 0.06
C THR A 87 -4.51 5.49 0.99
N ILE A 88 -3.66 6.04 1.88
CA ILE A 88 -3.07 5.27 2.97
C ILE A 88 -4.18 4.98 3.97
N VAL A 89 -4.50 3.70 4.16
CA VAL A 89 -5.58 3.28 5.06
C VAL A 89 -5.06 2.84 6.42
N SER A 90 -3.82 2.36 6.49
CA SER A 90 -3.24 1.86 7.75
C SER A 90 -1.72 1.82 7.71
N THR A 91 -1.10 1.88 8.88
CA THR A 91 0.34 1.73 9.10
C THR A 91 0.58 0.88 10.33
N PHE A 92 1.59 0.00 10.27
CA PHE A 92 1.91 -0.92 11.37
C PHE A 92 3.42 -1.17 11.47
N GLY A 93 3.89 -1.51 12.66
CA GLY A 93 5.28 -1.90 12.92
C GLY A 93 5.39 -3.38 13.27
N VAL A 94 6.48 -4.02 12.87
CA VAL A 94 6.80 -5.41 13.25
C VAL A 94 7.93 -5.36 14.28
N ILE A 95 7.68 -5.87 15.48
CA ILE A 95 8.56 -5.74 16.67
C ILE A 95 9.19 -7.08 17.05
#